data_AF-A0AAP6TEX3-F1
#
_entry.id   AF-A0AAP6TEX3-F1
#
_cell.length_a   1.000
_cell.length_b   1.000
_cell.length_c   1.000
_cell.angle_alpha   90.00
_cell.angle_beta   90.00
_cell.angle_gamma   90.00
#
_symmetry.space_group_name_H-M   'P 1'
#
loop_
_entity.id
_entity.type
_entity.pdbx_description
1 polymer ?
#
loop_
_entity_poly.entity_id
_entity_poly.type
_entity_poly.pdbx_seq_one_letter_code
_entity_poly.pdbx_strand_id
1 'polypeptide(L)'
;FYNYLKQFDLTSYKIENQPKEIEDVGIDIEKLRKERARCQTLFIEGMMDKDEAFPIISRIDKEIHEYEKRKDNDKGKTFNYEKIKNFKYSLLNGWELMEDELKTEFIKMAIKNIHFEYVKGIKGKRQNSLKITGIEFY
;
A
#
# COMPACT_ATOMS: atom_id res chain seq x y z
N PHE A 1 -1.07 -5.53 -23.11
CA PHE A 1 -0.38 -5.02 -21.90
C PHE A 1 0.67 -3.97 -22.20
N TYR A 2 1.79 -4.28 -22.88
CA TYR A 2 2.87 -3.31 -23.15
C TYR A 2 2.38 -1.98 -23.74
N ASN A 3 1.55 -2.03 -24.79
CA ASN A 3 0.96 -0.83 -25.40
C ASN A 3 0.06 -0.04 -24.44
N TYR A 4 -0.71 -0.75 -23.61
CA TYR A 4 -1.54 -0.13 -22.57
C TYR A 4 -0.66 0.61 -21.56
N LEU A 5 0.40 -0.03 -21.04
CA LEU A 5 1.30 0.58 -20.07
C LEU A 5 2.03 1.80 -20.69
N LYS A 6 2.45 1.71 -21.95
CA LYS A 6 3.06 2.82 -22.69
C LYS A 6 2.14 4.03 -22.74
N GLN A 7 0.85 3.83 -23.04
CA GLN A 7 -0.17 4.87 -23.15
C GLN A 7 -0.78 5.30 -21.80
N PHE A 8 -0.53 4.56 -20.72
CA PHE A 8 -1.13 4.82 -19.41
C PHE A 8 -0.73 6.20 -18.88
N ASP A 9 -1.71 7.10 -18.72
CA ASP A 9 -1.47 8.47 -18.31
C ASP A 9 -1.40 8.58 -16.79
N LEU A 10 -0.21 8.97 -16.31
CA LEU A 10 0.06 9.15 -14.89
C LEU A 10 -0.47 10.48 -14.34
N THR A 11 -0.97 11.40 -15.18
CA THR A 11 -1.54 12.69 -14.72
C THR A 11 -2.86 12.51 -13.97
N SER A 12 -3.53 11.37 -14.14
CA SER A 12 -4.72 10.96 -13.39
C SER A 12 -4.43 10.74 -11.89
N TYR A 13 -3.19 10.46 -11.52
CA TYR A 13 -2.76 10.42 -10.12
C TYR A 13 -2.63 11.86 -9.64
N LYS A 14 -3.57 12.31 -8.81
CA LYS A 14 -3.44 13.57 -8.09
C LYS A 14 -2.14 13.53 -7.28
N ILE A 15 -1.16 14.30 -7.75
CA ILE A 15 0.03 14.58 -6.98
C ILE A 15 -0.43 15.53 -5.87
N GLU A 16 -0.68 15.00 -4.67
CA GLU A 16 -0.71 15.86 -3.48
C GLU A 16 0.72 16.36 -3.25
N ASN A 17 1.12 17.38 -4.01
CA ASN A 17 2.32 18.19 -3.77
C ASN A 17 2.12 19.19 -2.62
N GLN A 18 0.98 19.13 -1.95
CA GLN A 18 0.79 19.89 -0.73
C GLN A 18 1.47 19.10 0.38
N PRO A 19 2.51 19.65 1.06
CA PRO A 19 2.69 19.24 2.44
C PRO A 19 1.33 19.51 3.08
N LYS A 20 0.60 18.46 3.45
CA LYS A 20 -0.51 18.64 4.39
C LYS A 20 0.14 19.35 5.56
N GLU A 21 -0.22 20.61 5.78
CA GLU A 21 0.03 21.23 7.07
C GLU A 21 -0.59 20.28 8.07
N ILE A 22 0.30 19.59 8.78
CA ILE A 22 -0.07 18.71 9.86
C ILE A 22 -0.69 19.68 10.85
N GLU A 23 -2.02 19.66 10.98
CA GLU A 23 -2.61 20.07 12.24
C GLU A 23 -2.03 19.11 13.27
N ASP A 24 -0.95 19.58 13.90
CA ASP A 24 -0.29 18.93 15.00
C ASP A 24 -1.32 18.92 16.13
N VAL A 25 -2.18 17.89 16.12
CA VAL A 25 -3.03 17.57 17.26
C VAL A 25 -2.03 17.21 18.35
N GLY A 26 -1.66 18.23 19.13
CA GLY A 26 -0.51 18.29 20.03
C GLY A 26 -0.55 17.25 21.14
N ILE A 27 -0.35 15.99 20.78
CA ILE A 27 0.13 14.96 21.67
C ILE A 27 1.63 15.13 21.66
N ASP A 28 2.15 15.85 22.66
CA ASP A 28 3.58 15.94 22.91
C ASP A 28 4.11 14.54 23.29
N ILE A 29 4.45 13.75 22.26
CA ILE A 29 5.03 12.42 22.42
C ILE A 29 6.30 12.47 23.26
N GLU A 30 7.02 13.57 23.21
CA GLU A 30 8.20 13.75 24.04
C GLU A 30 7.83 13.77 25.52
N LYS A 31 6.71 14.41 25.87
CA LYS A 31 6.14 14.38 27.22
C LYS A 31 5.70 12.97 27.63
N LEU A 32 5.01 12.22 26.77
CA LEU A 32 4.62 10.82 27.06
C LEU A 32 5.84 9.90 27.24
N ARG A 33 6.88 10.08 26.42
CA ARG A 33 8.15 9.33 26.55
C ARG A 33 8.89 9.69 27.84
N LYS A 34 8.89 10.96 28.25
CA LYS A 34 9.45 11.41 29.53
C LYS A 34 8.66 10.82 30.71
N GLU A 35 7.34 10.77 30.63
CA GLU A 35 6.48 10.18 31.66
C GLU A 35 6.72 8.66 31.79
N ARG A 36 6.80 7.94 30.67
CA ARG A 36 7.17 6.52 30.64
C ARG A 36 8.53 6.27 31.28
N ALA A 37 9.54 7.06 30.89
CA ALA A 37 10.89 6.95 31.44
C ALA A 37 10.90 7.18 32.95
N ARG A 38 10.17 8.19 33.43
CA ARG A 38 10.03 8.50 34.86
C ARG A 38 9.36 7.35 35.62
N CYS A 39 8.26 6.80 35.12
CA CYS A 39 7.59 5.65 35.76
C CYS A 39 8.51 4.42 35.80
N GLN A 40 9.26 4.17 34.73
CA GLN A 40 10.23 3.07 34.69
C GLN A 40 11.38 3.28 35.67
N THR A 41 11.90 4.49 35.81
CA THR A 41 12.93 4.84 36.80
C THR A 41 12.43 4.65 38.23
N LEU A 42 11.23 5.15 38.56
CA LEU A 42 10.64 5.00 39.91
C LEU A 42 10.42 3.53 40.29
N PHE A 43 10.03 2.69 39.32
CA PHE A 43 9.94 1.25 39.53
C PHE A 43 11.30 0.59 39.78
N ILE A 44 12.33 0.94 38.98
CA ILE A 44 13.70 0.41 39.14
C ILE A 44 14.31 0.83 40.49
N GLU A 45 14.05 2.06 40.92
CA GLU A 45 14.49 2.60 42.20
C GLU A 45 13.69 2.05 43.41
N GLY A 46 12.69 1.19 43.16
CA GLY A 46 11.85 0.59 44.20
C GLY A 46 10.89 1.58 44.87
N MET A 47 10.66 2.74 44.26
CA MET A 47 9.78 3.80 44.76
C MET A 47 8.33 3.68 44.26
N MET A 48 8.05 2.71 43.40
CA MET A 48 6.71 2.43 42.87
C MET A 48 6.53 0.92 42.68
N ASP A 49 5.40 0.39 43.12
CA ASP A 49 5.11 -1.04 43.03
C ASP A 49 4.78 -1.45 41.59
N LYS A 50 5.03 -2.72 41.28
CA LYS A 50 4.77 -3.30 39.95
C LYS A 50 3.31 -3.09 39.51
N ASP A 51 2.38 -3.28 40.43
CA ASP A 51 0.95 -3.20 40.13
C ASP A 51 0.47 -1.77 39.87
N GLU A 52 1.25 -0.76 40.28
CA GLU A 52 1.01 0.65 39.97
C GLU A 52 1.76 1.09 38.70
N ALA A 53 3.00 0.63 38.54
CA ALA A 53 3.87 1.00 37.42
C ALA A 53 3.39 0.44 36.08
N PHE A 54 3.00 -0.84 36.06
CA PHE A 54 2.74 -1.58 34.83
C PHE A 54 1.48 -1.10 34.09
N PRO A 55 0.36 -0.77 34.76
CA PRO A 55 -0.81 -0.19 34.10
C PRO A 55 -0.51 1.17 33.45
N ILE A 56 0.29 2.02 34.11
CA ILE A 56 0.67 3.34 33.60
C ILE A 56 1.54 3.19 32.35
N ILE A 57 2.58 2.35 32.42
CA ILE A 57 3.47 2.07 31.29
C ILE A 57 2.68 1.46 30.13
N SER A 58 1.79 0.49 30.39
CA SER A 58 0.98 -0.16 29.37
C SER A 58 0.01 0.81 28.69
N ARG A 59 -0.57 1.75 29.44
CA ARG A 59 -1.43 2.81 28.87
C ARG A 59 -0.61 3.72 27.95
N ILE A 60 0.54 4.21 28.42
CA ILE A 60 1.41 5.10 27.64
C ILE A 60 1.92 4.40 26.36
N ASP A 61 2.31 3.12 26.46
CA ASP A 61 2.75 2.34 25.29
C ASP A 61 1.63 2.16 24.26
N LYS A 62 0.38 1.97 24.71
CA LYS A 62 -0.79 1.92 23.81
C LYS A 62 -1.05 3.26 23.13
N GLU A 63 -0.98 4.37 23.86
CA GLU A 63 -1.16 5.72 23.30
C GLU A 63 -0.08 6.06 22.27
N ILE A 64 1.19 5.74 22.56
CA ILE A 64 2.30 5.89 21.61
C ILE A 64 2.07 5.01 20.37
N HIS A 65 1.67 3.75 20.55
CA HIS A 65 1.42 2.84 19.45
C HIS A 65 0.25 3.29 18.57
N GLU A 66 -0.84 3.78 19.17
CA GLU A 66 -1.96 4.35 18.42
C GLU A 66 -1.55 5.60 17.65
N TYR A 67 -0.73 6.47 18.23
CA TYR A 67 -0.19 7.62 17.53
C TYR A 67 0.71 7.19 16.36
N GLU A 68 1.62 6.24 16.56
CA GLU A 68 2.49 5.73 15.49
C GLU A 68 1.66 5.08 14.37
N LYS A 69 0.62 4.32 14.73
CA LYS A 69 -0.32 3.74 13.79
C LYS A 69 -1.13 4.80 13.04
N ARG A 70 -1.54 5.89 13.70
CA ARG A 70 -2.17 7.04 13.04
C ARG A 70 -1.18 7.73 12.11
N LYS A 71 0.07 7.97 12.53
CA LYS A 71 1.14 8.52 11.70
C LYS A 71 1.46 7.64 10.47
N ASP A 72 1.43 6.32 10.60
CA ASP A 72 1.67 5.41 9.48
C ASP A 72 0.45 5.21 8.58
N ASN A 73 -0.77 5.32 9.12
CA ASN A 73 -2.00 5.34 8.32
C ASN A 73 -2.25 6.70 7.64
N ASP A 74 -1.81 7.81 8.26
CA ASP A 74 -1.90 9.20 7.75
C ASP A 74 -0.74 9.60 6.85
N LYS A 75 0.30 8.76 6.73
CA LYS A 75 1.02 8.62 5.45
C LYS A 75 0.06 7.97 4.44
N GLY A 76 -1.07 8.62 4.16
CA GLY A 76 -1.95 8.23 3.07
C GLY A 76 -1.05 8.02 1.86
N LYS A 77 -1.14 6.85 1.20
CA LYS A 77 -0.15 6.39 0.22
C LYS A 77 0.29 7.55 -0.68
N THR A 78 1.38 8.22 -0.31
CA THR A 78 1.89 9.36 -1.06
C THR A 78 2.62 8.73 -2.21
N PHE A 79 1.85 8.52 -3.28
CA PHE A 79 2.33 8.01 -4.53
C PHE A 79 3.22 9.08 -5.14
N ASN A 80 4.53 8.97 -4.89
CA ASN A 80 5.50 9.85 -5.52
C ASN A 80 5.45 9.60 -7.03
N TYR A 81 4.98 10.60 -7.77
CA TYR A 81 4.84 10.57 -9.22
C TYR A 81 6.14 10.17 -9.91
N GLU A 82 7.29 10.69 -9.47
CA GLU A 82 8.60 10.34 -10.04
C GLU A 82 8.94 8.87 -9.80
N LYS A 83 8.62 8.31 -8.63
CA LYS A 83 8.83 6.89 -8.36
C LYS A 83 7.97 6.01 -9.27
N ILE A 84 6.69 6.36 -9.46
CA ILE A 84 5.78 5.60 -10.35
C ILE A 84 6.22 5.73 -11.80
N LYS A 85 6.60 6.94 -12.22
CA LYS A 85 7.13 7.22 -13.56
C LYS A 85 8.38 6.40 -13.83
N ASN A 86 9.34 6.41 -12.91
CA ASN A 86 10.59 5.64 -13.04
C ASN A 86 10.30 4.13 -13.08
N PHE A 87 9.39 3.63 -12.23
CA PHE A 87 8.97 2.23 -12.27
C PHE A 87 8.34 1.86 -13.62
N LYS A 88 7.41 2.67 -14.14
CA LYS A 88 6.78 2.49 -15.46
C LYS A 88 7.84 2.39 -16.57
N TYR A 89 8.80 3.32 -16.63
CA TYR A 89 9.83 3.31 -17.65
C TYR A 89 10.81 2.16 -17.50
N SER A 90 11.21 1.80 -16.28
CA SER A 90 12.04 0.63 -16.03
C SER A 90 11.36 -0.66 -16.48
N LEU A 91 10.06 -0.81 -16.21
CA LEU A 91 9.28 -1.97 -16.65
C LEU A 91 9.19 -2.04 -18.19
N LEU A 92 8.99 -0.89 -18.87
CA LEU A 92 8.96 -0.82 -20.34
C LEU A 92 10.32 -1.13 -20.97
N ASN A 93 11.40 -0.61 -20.39
CA ASN A 93 12.75 -0.80 -20.91
C ASN A 93 13.25 -2.23 -20.69
N GLY A 94 12.89 -2.83 -19.55
CA GLY A 94 13.24 -4.21 -19.22
C GLY A 94 12.30 -5.26 -19.81
N TRP A 95 11.19 -4.87 -20.45
CA TRP A 95 10.12 -5.80 -20.84
C TRP A 95 10.61 -6.95 -21.72
N GLU A 96 11.42 -6.65 -22.74
CA GLU A 96 11.95 -7.68 -23.66
C GLU A 96 12.94 -8.63 -22.98
N LEU A 97 13.61 -8.17 -21.91
CA LEU A 97 14.62 -8.93 -21.16
C LEU A 97 14.02 -9.75 -20.01
N MET A 98 12.74 -9.55 -19.67
CA MET A 98 12.08 -10.31 -18.61
C MET A 98 11.72 -11.73 -19.06
N GLU A 99 11.75 -12.66 -18.12
CA GLU A 99 11.26 -14.02 -18.30
C GLU A 99 9.73 -14.03 -18.51
N ASP A 100 9.25 -15.03 -19.25
CA ASP A 100 7.82 -15.13 -19.60
C ASP A 100 6.91 -15.37 -18.40
N GLU A 101 7.42 -16.00 -17.34
CA GLU A 101 6.71 -16.19 -16.08
C GLU A 101 6.42 -14.84 -15.41
N LEU A 102 7.45 -14.00 -15.27
CA LEU A 102 7.33 -12.63 -14.74
C LEU A 102 6.40 -11.75 -15.58
N LYS A 103 6.52 -11.81 -16.91
CA LYS A 103 5.59 -11.11 -17.82
C LYS A 103 4.14 -11.54 -17.56
N THR A 104 3.92 -12.83 -17.38
CA THR A 104 2.59 -13.40 -17.12
C THR A 104 2.01 -12.89 -15.80
N GLU A 105 2.81 -12.82 -14.73
CA GLU A 105 2.37 -12.28 -13.45
C GLU A 105 1.97 -10.80 -13.55
N PHE A 106 2.81 -9.97 -14.18
CA PHE A 106 2.50 -8.54 -14.36
C PHE A 106 1.22 -8.33 -15.18
N ILE A 107 1.03 -9.10 -16.24
CA ILE A 107 -0.18 -9.03 -17.06
C ILE A 107 -1.40 -9.39 -16.21
N LYS A 108 -1.36 -10.49 -15.45
CA LYS A 108 -2.47 -10.93 -14.61
C LYS A 108 -2.84 -9.89 -13.56
N MET A 109 -1.86 -9.27 -12.91
CA MET A 109 -2.11 -8.23 -11.90
C MET A 109 -2.77 -6.98 -12.48
N ALA A 110 -2.50 -6.66 -13.74
CA ALA A 110 -3.02 -5.46 -14.39
C ALA A 110 -4.39 -5.64 -15.05
N ILE A 111 -4.84 -6.88 -15.26
CA ILE A 111 -6.16 -7.16 -15.86
C ILE A 111 -7.23 -6.83 -14.82
N LYS A 112 -8.14 -5.94 -15.20
CA LYS A 112 -9.34 -5.62 -14.45
C LYS A 112 -10.49 -6.54 -14.85
N ASN A 113 -10.64 -6.79 -16.15
CA ASN A 113 -11.70 -7.66 -16.67
C ASN A 113 -11.31 -8.35 -17.98
N ILE A 114 -11.87 -9.53 -18.25
CA ILE A 114 -11.73 -10.25 -19.51
C ILE A 114 -13.14 -10.47 -20.08
N HIS A 115 -13.41 -9.87 -21.23
CA HIS A 115 -14.67 -10.03 -21.93
C HIS A 115 -14.61 -11.28 -22.81
N PHE A 116 -15.60 -12.15 -22.66
CA PHE A 116 -15.73 -13.37 -23.44
C PHE A 116 -17.13 -13.51 -24.01
N GLU A 117 -17.19 -14.05 -25.21
CA GLU A 117 -18.42 -14.45 -25.89
C GLU A 117 -18.49 -15.97 -26.01
N TYR A 118 -19.66 -16.52 -25.71
CA TYR A 118 -19.93 -17.93 -25.93
C TYR A 118 -20.27 -18.18 -27.38
N VAL A 119 -19.48 -19.04 -28.03
CA VAL A 119 -19.72 -19.50 -29.39
C VAL A 119 -20.27 -20.92 -29.32
N LYS A 120 -21.56 -21.05 -29.62
CA LYS A 120 -22.24 -22.34 -29.64
C LYS A 120 -21.68 -23.20 -30.79
N GLY A 121 -21.27 -24.41 -30.45
CA GLY A 121 -20.82 -25.41 -31.39
C GLY A 121 -21.97 -26.07 -32.15
N ILE A 122 -21.62 -26.80 -33.20
CA ILE A 122 -22.55 -27.63 -33.97
C ILE A 122 -22.30 -29.09 -33.57
N LYS A 123 -23.34 -29.75 -33.06
CA LYS A 123 -23.28 -31.15 -32.58
C LYS A 123 -22.64 -32.06 -33.64
N GLY A 124 -21.58 -32.77 -33.27
CA GLY A 124 -20.85 -33.69 -34.15
C GLY A 124 -19.86 -33.05 -35.13
N LYS A 125 -19.74 -31.71 -35.20
CA LYS A 125 -18.76 -31.02 -36.08
C LYS A 125 -17.83 -30.08 -35.33
N ARG A 126 -18.35 -29.28 -34.40
CA ARG A 126 -17.58 -28.25 -33.69
C ARG A 126 -18.04 -28.18 -32.23
N GLN A 127 -17.10 -28.24 -31.30
CA GLN A 127 -17.38 -28.05 -29.88
C GLN A 127 -17.77 -26.61 -29.57
N ASN A 128 -18.47 -26.42 -28.45
CA ASN A 128 -18.69 -25.08 -27.90
C ASN A 128 -17.34 -24.46 -27.53
N SER A 129 -17.18 -23.16 -27.76
CA SER A 129 -15.95 -22.45 -27.44
C SER A 129 -16.25 -21.11 -26.81
N LEU A 130 -15.33 -20.62 -25.99
CA LEU A 130 -15.32 -19.24 -25.53
C LEU A 130 -14.34 -18.45 -26.38
N LYS A 131 -14.76 -17.28 -26.87
CA LYS A 131 -13.91 -16.35 -27.59
C LYS A 131 -13.67 -15.14 -26.72
N ILE A 132 -12.41 -14.83 -26.42
CA ILE A 132 -12.05 -13.57 -25.78
C ILE A 132 -12.27 -12.44 -26.78
N THR A 133 -13.12 -11.48 -26.44
CA THR A 133 -13.44 -10.33 -27.28
C THR A 133 -12.70 -9.07 -26.87
N GLY A 134 -12.27 -8.99 -25.62
CA GLY A 134 -11.49 -7.87 -25.11
C GLY A 134 -10.89 -8.14 -23.75
N ILE A 135 -9.89 -7.35 -23.39
CA ILE A 135 -9.26 -7.34 -22.07
C ILE A 135 -9.22 -5.89 -21.61
N GLU A 136 -9.84 -5.62 -20.47
CA GLU A 136 -9.80 -4.33 -19.78
C GLU A 136 -8.68 -4.37 -18.73
N PHE A 137 -7.78 -3.39 -18.79
CA PHE A 137 -6.76 -3.17 -17.77
C PHE A 137 -7.22 -2.06 -16.81
N TYR A 138 -6.59 -1.94 -15.64
CA TYR A 138 -6.91 -0.92 -14.62
C TYR A 138 -6.73 0.54 -15.09
#